data_AF-A0A1L6BZQ9-F1
#
_entry.id   AF-A0A1L6BZQ9-F1
#
_cell.length_a   1.000
_cell.length_b   1.000
_cell.length_c   1.000
_cell.angle_alpha   90.00
_cell.angle_beta   90.00
_cell.angle_gamma   90.00
#
_symmetry.space_group_name_H-M   'P 1'
#
loop_
_entity.id
_entity.type
_entity.pdbx_description
1 polymer ?
#
loop_
_entity_poly.entity_id
_entity_poly.type
_entity_poly.pdbx_seq_one_letter_code
_entity_poly.pdbx_strand_id
1 'polypeptide(L)'
;MMSNNILTKIIIYNYLYDNINYKNDKFLYNISLSIQTITRQLPLYIFNKKKEVTGTKTTLIGKNLLEFVYKFKIFTLTKLYKTSIFYKNIYNFDSNFNLDVCLNNRSYFFEYFNSSNLDHVCKFNIKFIFNKYLNNLIKLNYIKNNLNFKL
;
A
#
# COMPACT_ATOMS: atom_id res chain seq x y z
N MET A 1 -26.72 -14.53 3.67
CA MET A 1 -26.34 -13.35 2.86
C MET A 1 -24.81 -13.27 2.81
N MET A 2 -24.17 -13.70 1.71
CA MET A 2 -22.74 -13.43 1.52
C MET A 2 -22.59 -11.92 1.33
N SER A 3 -22.02 -11.21 2.30
CA SER A 3 -21.42 -9.92 2.01
C SER A 3 -20.42 -10.16 0.90
N ASN A 4 -20.74 -9.78 -0.34
CA ASN A 4 -19.80 -9.91 -1.46
C ASN A 4 -18.54 -9.14 -1.05
N ASN A 5 -17.47 -9.86 -0.69
CA ASN A 5 -16.18 -9.24 -0.40
C ASN A 5 -15.66 -8.64 -1.70
N ILE A 6 -15.98 -7.37 -1.93
CA ILE A 6 -15.61 -6.64 -3.16
C ILE A 6 -14.09 -6.58 -3.27
N LEU A 7 -13.43 -6.21 -2.17
CA LEU A 7 -11.99 -6.24 -2.02
C LEU A 7 -11.58 -7.55 -1.32
N THR A 8 -10.71 -8.33 -1.96
CA THR A 8 -10.31 -9.66 -1.45
C THR A 8 -9.02 -9.61 -0.65
N LYS A 9 -8.06 -8.79 -1.10
CA LYS A 9 -6.76 -8.60 -0.45
C LYS A 9 -6.12 -7.30 -0.89
N ILE A 10 -5.19 -6.81 -0.09
CA ILE A 10 -4.24 -5.76 -0.48
C ILE A 10 -2.84 -6.35 -0.47
N ILE A 11 -2.05 -6.06 -1.48
CA ILE A 11 -0.64 -6.42 -1.54
C ILE A 11 0.18 -5.14 -1.52
N ILE A 12 1.15 -5.06 -0.63
CA ILE A 12 2.04 -3.90 -0.49
C ILE A 12 3.45 -4.33 -0.85
N TYR A 13 4.06 -3.64 -1.81
CA TYR A 13 5.44 -3.82 -2.22
C TYR A 13 6.27 -2.58 -1.91
N ASN A 14 7.48 -2.76 -1.40
CA ASN A 14 8.51 -1.72 -1.42
C ASN A 14 9.70 -2.26 -2.21
N TYR A 15 10.08 -1.56 -3.27
CA TYR A 15 11.28 -1.90 -4.04
C TYR A 15 12.46 -1.20 -3.40
N LEU A 16 13.55 -1.94 -3.17
CA LEU A 16 14.72 -1.47 -2.41
C LEU A 16 15.99 -1.41 -3.26
N TYR A 17 15.99 -2.03 -4.44
CA TYR A 17 17.20 -2.21 -5.27
C TYR A 17 17.83 -0.90 -5.79
N ASP A 18 17.06 0.18 -5.88
CA ASP A 18 17.56 1.50 -6.28
C ASP A 18 18.25 2.26 -5.13
N ASN A 19 18.21 1.75 -3.90
CA ASN A 19 18.82 2.40 -2.75
C ASN A 19 20.23 1.86 -2.52
N ILE A 20 21.24 2.73 -2.45
CA ILE A 20 22.65 2.36 -2.22
C ILE A 20 22.82 1.52 -0.94
N ASN A 21 21.95 1.72 0.06
CA ASN A 21 22.01 1.03 1.35
C ASN A 21 21.20 -0.27 1.41
N TYR A 22 20.72 -0.83 0.29
CA TYR A 22 19.81 -1.99 0.31
C TYR A 22 20.37 -3.26 0.98
N LYS A 23 21.70 -3.37 1.11
CA LYS A 23 22.38 -4.46 1.83
C LYS A 23 22.65 -4.17 3.31
N ASN A 24 22.34 -2.98 3.79
CA ASN A 24 22.62 -2.56 5.17
C ASN A 24 21.54 -3.09 6.12
N ASP A 25 21.92 -3.81 7.16
CA ASP A 25 20.97 -4.43 8.11
C ASP A 25 20.10 -3.40 8.83
N LYS A 26 20.66 -2.24 9.20
CA LYS A 26 19.90 -1.14 9.82
C LYS A 26 18.87 -0.57 8.85
N PHE A 27 19.21 -0.46 7.57
CA PHE A 27 18.26 -0.06 6.54
C PHE A 27 17.12 -1.09 6.40
N LEU A 28 17.44 -2.38 6.30
CA LEU A 28 16.45 -3.45 6.18
C LEU A 28 15.54 -3.55 7.41
N TYR A 29 16.09 -3.34 8.60
CA TYR A 29 15.33 -3.25 9.85
C TYR A 29 14.35 -2.07 9.82
N ASN A 30 14.81 -0.87 9.43
CA ASN A 30 13.96 0.31 9.35
C ASN A 30 12.83 0.13 8.35
N ILE A 31 13.10 -0.47 7.18
CA ILE A 31 12.07 -0.79 6.18
C ILE A 31 11.03 -1.78 6.76
N SER A 32 11.49 -2.82 7.46
CA SER A 32 10.59 -3.78 8.09
C SER A 32 9.70 -3.15 9.15
N LEU A 33 10.28 -2.32 10.01
CA LEU A 33 9.55 -1.55 11.01
C LEU A 33 8.52 -0.63 10.34
N SER A 34 8.95 0.11 9.32
CA SER A 34 8.11 0.99 8.51
C SER A 34 6.86 0.30 7.94
N ILE A 35 7.02 -0.90 7.39
CA ILE A 35 5.91 -1.68 6.84
C ILE A 35 5.05 -2.26 7.96
N GLN A 36 5.68 -2.82 8.99
CA GLN A 36 4.98 -3.42 10.12
C GLN A 36 4.12 -2.40 10.85
N THR A 37 4.58 -1.16 11.00
CA THR A 37 3.80 -0.10 11.64
C THR A 37 2.48 0.16 10.91
N ILE A 38 2.50 0.23 9.58
CA ILE A 38 1.29 0.51 8.78
C ILE A 38 0.39 -0.73 8.72
N THR A 39 0.99 -1.90 8.51
CA THR A 39 0.30 -3.15 8.15
C THR A 39 -0.03 -4.06 9.33
N ARG A 40 0.60 -3.83 10.48
CA ARG A 40 0.64 -4.72 11.65
C ARG A 40 1.18 -6.11 11.34
N GLN A 41 1.97 -6.26 10.27
CA GLN A 41 2.55 -7.53 9.84
C GLN A 41 4.02 -7.33 9.48
N LEU A 42 4.85 -8.31 9.84
CA LEU A 42 6.22 -8.36 9.32
C LEU A 42 6.19 -8.62 7.80
N PRO A 43 6.93 -7.85 7.00
CA PRO A 43 7.01 -8.10 5.58
C PRO A 43 7.83 -9.36 5.27
N LEU A 44 7.52 -9.97 4.13
CA LEU A 44 8.38 -10.96 3.51
C LEU A 44 9.43 -10.25 2.65
N TYR A 45 10.70 -10.65 2.78
CA TYR A 45 11.75 -10.17 1.89
C TYR A 45 11.67 -10.88 0.53
N ILE A 46 11.85 -10.10 -0.54
CA ILE A 46 11.97 -10.60 -1.91
C ILE A 46 13.45 -10.65 -2.24
N PHE A 47 13.89 -11.79 -2.77
CA PHE A 47 15.27 -12.01 -3.17
C PHE A 47 15.38 -12.17 -4.69
N ASN A 48 16.45 -11.64 -5.28
CA ASN A 48 16.80 -11.94 -6.68
C ASN A 48 17.50 -13.31 -6.82
N LYS A 49 17.85 -13.68 -8.06
CA LYS A 49 18.60 -14.92 -8.36
C LYS A 49 19.98 -14.98 -7.67
N LYS A 50 20.56 -13.83 -7.30
CA LYS A 50 21.82 -13.70 -6.56
C LYS A 50 21.64 -13.73 -5.04
N LYS A 51 20.43 -14.03 -4.54
CA LYS A 51 20.07 -14.01 -3.11
C LYS A 51 20.19 -12.64 -2.43
N GLU A 52 20.09 -11.56 -3.20
CA GLU A 52 20.11 -10.20 -2.66
C GLU A 52 18.67 -9.71 -2.44
N VAL A 53 18.44 -8.97 -1.35
CA VAL A 53 17.14 -8.37 -1.05
C VAL A 53 16.84 -7.28 -2.08
N THR A 54 15.80 -7.47 -2.89
CA THR A 54 15.36 -6.48 -3.89
C THR A 54 14.12 -5.72 -3.48
N GLY A 55 13.41 -6.22 -2.47
CA GLY A 55 12.20 -5.60 -1.99
C GLY A 55 11.59 -6.31 -0.81
N THR A 56 10.45 -5.81 -0.39
CA THR A 56 9.59 -6.41 0.61
C THR A 56 8.16 -6.52 0.10
N LYS A 57 7.43 -7.50 0.62
CA LYS A 57 6.03 -7.78 0.29
C LYS A 57 5.23 -8.05 1.55
N THR A 58 4.06 -7.43 1.66
CA THR A 58 3.05 -7.78 2.68
C THR A 58 1.71 -8.02 2.01
N THR A 59 0.98 -9.05 2.45
CA THR A 59 -0.34 -9.38 1.92
C THR A 59 -1.38 -9.32 3.03
N LEU A 60 -2.31 -8.39 2.91
CA LEU A 60 -3.37 -8.15 3.89
C LEU A 60 -4.65 -8.85 3.46
N ILE A 61 -5.20 -9.66 4.37
CA ILE A 61 -6.47 -10.37 4.24
C ILE A 61 -7.25 -10.25 5.56
N GLY A 62 -8.56 -10.56 5.53
CA GLY A 62 -9.40 -10.63 6.73
C GLY A 62 -9.38 -9.34 7.56
N LYS A 63 -9.15 -9.47 8.87
CA LYS A 63 -9.17 -8.33 9.81
C LYS A 63 -8.14 -7.25 9.46
N ASN A 64 -6.92 -7.65 9.08
CA ASN A 64 -5.85 -6.69 8.75
C ASN A 64 -6.15 -5.91 7.46
N LEU A 65 -6.82 -6.55 6.50
CA LEU A 65 -7.33 -5.86 5.30
C LEU A 65 -8.33 -4.78 5.69
N LEU A 66 -9.35 -5.13 6.49
CA LEU A 66 -10.41 -4.22 6.90
C LEU A 66 -9.83 -3.01 7.67
N GLU A 67 -8.91 -3.28 8.59
CA GLU A 67 -8.27 -2.24 9.39
C GLU A 67 -7.41 -1.31 8.53
N PHE A 68 -6.62 -1.86 7.61
CA PHE A 68 -5.83 -1.05 6.70
C PHE A 68 -6.71 -0.16 5.82
N VAL A 69 -7.79 -0.71 5.24
CA VAL A 69 -8.72 0.08 4.40
C VAL A 69 -9.36 1.21 5.19
N TYR A 70 -9.78 0.95 6.44
CA TYR A 70 -10.30 1.98 7.33
C TYR A 70 -9.28 3.10 7.55
N LYS A 71 -8.05 2.75 7.99
CA LYS A 71 -6.99 3.74 8.24
C LYS A 71 -6.63 4.52 6.97
N PHE A 72 -6.53 3.82 5.86
CA PHE A 72 -6.23 4.39 4.54
C PHE A 72 -7.31 5.41 4.13
N LYS A 73 -8.58 5.09 4.32
CA LYS A 73 -9.71 6.00 4.02
C LYS A 73 -9.72 7.23 4.91
N ILE A 74 -9.60 7.04 6.22
CA ILE A 74 -9.80 8.13 7.19
C ILE A 74 -8.59 9.07 7.24
N PHE A 75 -7.37 8.54 7.19
CA PHE A 75 -6.16 9.32 7.45
C PHE A 75 -5.35 9.61 6.18
N THR A 76 -5.04 8.57 5.40
CA THR A 76 -4.15 8.68 4.23
C THR A 76 -4.83 9.43 3.09
N LEU A 77 -6.04 9.02 2.74
CA LEU A 77 -6.82 9.61 1.66
C LEU A 77 -7.24 11.05 1.97
N THR A 78 -7.70 11.35 3.18
CA THR A 78 -8.02 12.73 3.60
C THR A 78 -6.84 13.69 3.41
N LYS A 79 -5.60 13.24 3.67
CA LYS A 79 -4.40 14.04 3.43
C LYS A 79 -4.08 14.22 1.95
N LEU A 80 -4.28 13.18 1.14
CA LEU A 80 -4.16 13.24 -0.32
C LEU A 80 -5.11 14.27 -0.93
N TYR A 81 -6.36 14.38 -0.47
CA TYR A 81 -7.34 15.34 -1.00
C TYR A 81 -7.07 16.80 -0.61
N LYS A 82 -6.37 17.05 0.50
CA LYS A 82 -5.98 18.42 0.89
C LYS A 82 -4.80 18.95 0.07
N THR A 83 -3.98 18.07 -0.50
CA THR A 83 -2.97 18.47 -1.48
C THR A 83 -3.66 18.61 -2.85
N SER A 84 -3.53 19.76 -3.52
CA SER A 84 -4.11 20.08 -4.85
C SER A 84 -3.62 19.18 -6.01
N ILE A 85 -2.96 18.08 -5.67
CA ILE A 85 -2.18 17.19 -6.51
C ILE A 85 -2.99 15.90 -6.72
N PHE A 86 -4.21 16.00 -7.29
CA PHE A 86 -4.75 14.87 -8.04
C PHE A 86 -4.05 14.81 -9.40
N TYR A 87 -2.74 14.58 -9.36
CA TYR A 87 -1.99 14.26 -10.57
C TYR A 87 -2.29 12.81 -10.92
N LYS A 88 -2.62 12.57 -12.19
CA LYS A 88 -2.83 11.26 -12.84
C LYS A 88 -1.78 10.16 -12.57
N ASN A 89 -0.74 10.43 -11.79
CA ASN A 89 0.47 9.61 -11.66
C ASN A 89 0.57 8.84 -10.33
N ILE A 90 -0.37 9.01 -9.38
CA ILE A 90 -0.30 8.33 -8.07
C ILE A 90 -1.05 7.00 -8.01
N TYR A 91 -1.94 6.74 -8.97
CA TYR A 91 -2.65 5.47 -9.09
C TYR A 91 -2.86 5.09 -10.56
N ASN A 92 -3.03 3.80 -10.82
CA ASN A 92 -3.45 3.28 -12.12
C ASN A 92 -4.32 2.02 -11.94
N PHE A 93 -4.85 1.52 -13.05
CA PHE A 93 -5.62 0.27 -13.10
C PHE A 93 -4.88 -0.76 -13.94
N ASP A 94 -4.86 -2.00 -13.47
CA ASP A 94 -4.42 -3.12 -14.30
C ASP A 94 -5.54 -3.64 -15.21
N SER A 95 -5.23 -4.60 -16.08
CA SER A 95 -6.19 -5.20 -17.01
C SER A 95 -7.39 -5.90 -16.35
N ASN A 96 -7.30 -6.19 -15.05
CA ASN A 96 -8.38 -6.80 -14.25
C ASN A 96 -9.15 -5.76 -13.40
N PHE A 97 -8.89 -4.48 -13.62
CA PHE A 97 -9.44 -3.36 -12.85
C PHE A 97 -9.07 -3.43 -11.36
N ASN A 98 -7.91 -4.00 -11.02
CA ASN A 98 -7.31 -3.78 -9.72
C ASN A 98 -6.72 -2.37 -9.65
N LEU A 99 -6.78 -1.76 -8.48
CA LEU A 99 -6.25 -0.43 -8.23
C LEU A 99 -4.83 -0.55 -7.69
N ASP A 100 -3.87 0.05 -8.38
CA ASP A 100 -2.49 0.17 -7.96
C ASP A 100 -2.23 1.62 -7.54
N VAL A 101 -1.68 1.84 -6.34
CA VAL A 101 -1.42 3.16 -5.77
C VAL A 101 0.03 3.25 -5.32
N CYS A 102 0.75 4.32 -5.67
CA CYS A 102 2.13 4.55 -5.24
C CYS A 102 2.19 5.76 -4.30
N LEU A 103 2.56 5.54 -3.03
CA LEU A 103 2.62 6.58 -2.00
C LEU A 103 3.97 6.61 -1.28
N ASN A 104 4.44 7.80 -0.94
CA ASN A 104 5.57 7.96 -0.01
C ASN A 104 5.09 7.81 1.44
N ASN A 105 5.81 7.03 2.23
CA ASN A 105 5.40 6.66 3.59
C ASN A 105 5.22 7.87 4.53
N ARG A 106 6.26 8.68 4.67
CA ARG A 106 6.31 9.85 5.56
C ARG A 106 5.27 10.92 5.20
N SER A 107 4.90 11.00 3.92
CA SER A 107 3.95 12.00 3.43
C SER A 107 2.50 11.64 3.80
N TYR A 108 2.13 10.36 3.82
CA TYR A 108 0.73 9.95 3.78
C TYR A 108 0.25 9.01 4.89
N PHE A 109 1.15 8.34 5.61
CA PHE A 109 0.76 7.45 6.71
C PHE A 109 0.89 8.17 8.05
N PHE A 110 -0.19 8.21 8.81
CA PHE A 110 -0.25 8.99 10.05
C PHE A 110 0.67 8.45 11.14
N GLU A 111 0.99 7.16 11.07
CA GLU A 111 1.91 6.51 11.99
C GLU A 111 3.33 7.13 11.95
N TYR A 112 3.67 7.86 10.88
CA TYR A 112 4.96 8.53 10.69
C TYR A 112 5.00 9.96 11.23
N PHE A 113 3.86 10.55 11.59
CA PHE A 113 3.84 11.98 11.96
C PHE A 113 4.46 12.24 13.34
N ASN A 114 4.48 11.23 14.21
CA ASN A 114 4.92 11.37 15.60
C ASN A 114 6.06 10.39 15.99
N SER A 115 6.78 9.80 15.03
CA SER A 115 7.82 8.82 15.33
C SER A 115 9.15 9.15 14.66
N SER A 116 10.11 9.65 15.46
CA SER A 116 11.51 9.86 15.05
C SER A 116 12.23 8.56 14.69
N ASN A 117 11.70 7.41 15.09
CA ASN A 117 12.28 6.11 14.74
C ASN A 117 11.91 5.67 13.31
N LEU A 118 11.09 6.45 12.59
CA LEU A 118 10.59 6.17 11.24
C LEU A 118 11.09 7.20 10.22
N ASP A 119 12.35 7.59 10.31
CA ASP A 119 12.93 8.65 9.47
C ASP A 119 13.17 8.24 8.01
N HIS A 120 13.15 6.94 7.71
CA HIS A 120 13.45 6.44 6.37
C HIS A 120 12.29 6.69 5.41
N VAL A 121 12.55 7.43 4.33
CA VAL A 121 11.57 7.67 3.26
C VAL A 121 11.60 6.52 2.26
N CYS A 122 10.47 5.85 2.07
CA CYS A 122 10.32 4.82 1.04
C CYS A 122 8.96 4.90 0.32
N LYS A 123 8.94 4.33 -0.89
CA LYS A 123 7.75 4.23 -1.74
C LYS A 123 7.01 2.93 -1.47
N PHE A 124 5.73 3.08 -1.14
CA PHE A 124 4.77 1.99 -0.99
C PHE A 124 3.95 1.85 -2.27
N ASN A 125 4.13 0.72 -2.95
CA ASN A 125 3.27 0.30 -4.06
C ASN A 125 2.18 -0.60 -3.50
N ILE A 126 0.95 -0.10 -3.47
CA ILE A 126 -0.20 -0.69 -2.80
C ILE A 126 -1.19 -1.15 -3.87
N LYS A 127 -1.38 -2.46 -3.98
CA LYS A 127 -2.28 -3.09 -4.93
C LYS A 127 -3.53 -3.61 -4.25
N PHE A 128 -4.68 -3.04 -4.60
CA PHE A 128 -6.00 -3.44 -4.15
C PHE A 128 -6.56 -4.50 -5.10
N ILE A 129 -6.65 -5.74 -4.64
CA ILE A 129 -7.12 -6.88 -5.45
C ILE A 129 -8.60 -7.10 -5.20
N PHE A 130 -9.42 -6.83 -6.22
CA PHE A 130 -10.86 -7.04 -6.16
C PHE A 130 -11.22 -8.48 -6.49
N ASN A 131 -12.43 -8.89 -6.11
CA ASN A 131 -12.95 -10.20 -6.46
C ASN A 131 -13.08 -10.31 -7.98
N LYS A 132 -12.40 -11.31 -8.56
CA LYS A 132 -12.34 -11.54 -10.01
C LYS A 132 -13.70 -11.83 -10.64
N TYR A 133 -14.66 -12.33 -9.86
CA TYR A 133 -16.01 -12.66 -10.34
C TYR A 133 -16.96 -11.45 -10.36
N LEU A 134 -16.52 -10.28 -9.89
CA LEU A 134 -17.33 -9.07 -9.94
C LEU A 134 -17.16 -8.32 -11.26
N ASN A 135 -18.26 -7.76 -11.76
CA ASN A 135 -18.25 -6.83 -12.88
C ASN A 135 -17.37 -5.60 -12.56
N ASN A 136 -16.62 -5.12 -13.56
CA ASN A 136 -15.78 -3.94 -13.48
C ASN A 136 -16.53 -2.69 -12.99
N LEU A 137 -17.81 -2.52 -13.36
CA LEU A 137 -18.63 -1.41 -12.87
C LEU A 137 -18.77 -1.42 -11.34
N ILE A 138 -18.92 -2.61 -10.72
CA ILE A 138 -19.01 -2.75 -9.26
C ILE A 138 -17.69 -2.38 -8.61
N LYS A 139 -16.56 -2.81 -9.19
CA LYS A 139 -15.22 -2.46 -8.71
C LYS A 139 -14.99 -0.94 -8.77
N LEU A 140 -15.30 -0.31 -9.91
CA LEU A 140 -15.17 1.14 -10.10
C LEU A 140 -16.06 1.93 -9.14
N ASN A 141 -17.31 1.50 -8.95
CA ASN A 141 -18.21 2.13 -7.98
C ASN A 141 -17.67 2.01 -6.56
N TYR A 142 -17.06 0.87 -6.19
CA TYR A 142 -16.40 0.74 -4.90
C TYR A 142 -15.22 1.72 -4.78
N ILE A 143 -14.35 1.81 -5.79
CA ILE A 143 -13.22 2.74 -5.79
C ILE A 143 -13.68 4.20 -5.64
N LYS A 144 -14.66 4.61 -6.45
CA LYS A 144 -15.22 5.96 -6.43
C LYS A 144 -15.92 6.28 -5.12
N ASN A 145 -16.78 5.39 -4.63
CA ASN A 145 -17.66 5.73 -3.49
C ASN A 145 -17.01 5.41 -2.13
N ASN A 146 -16.14 4.40 -2.05
CA ASN A 146 -15.52 3.98 -0.78
C ASN A 146 -14.10 4.51 -0.61
N LEU A 147 -13.31 4.56 -1.68
CA LEU A 147 -11.92 5.03 -1.65
C LEU A 147 -11.79 6.47 -2.17
N ASN A 148 -12.90 7.06 -2.65
CA ASN A 148 -13.02 8.46 -3.11
C ASN A 148 -12.09 8.86 -4.28
N PHE A 149 -11.44 7.89 -4.94
CA PHE A 149 -10.58 8.19 -6.08
C PHE A 149 -11.44 8.75 -7.22
N LYS A 150 -11.01 9.87 -7.80
CA LYS A 150 -11.61 10.39 -9.04
C LYS A 150 -11.28 9.41 -10.17
N LEU A 151 -12.28 8.99 -10.93
CA LEU A 151 -12.13 8.10 -12.09
C LEU A 151 -12.14 8.92 -13.37
#